data_AF-A0A956Z3H1-F1
#
_entry.id   AF-A0A956Z3H1-F1
#
_cell.length_a   1.000
_cell.length_b   1.000
_cell.length_c   1.000
_cell.angle_alpha   90.00
_cell.angle_beta   90.00
_cell.angle_gamma   90.00
#
_symmetry.space_group_name_H-M   'P 1'
#
loop_
_entity.id
_entity.type
_entity.pdbx_description
1 polymer ?
#
loop_
_entity_poly.entity_id
_entity_poly.type
_entity_poly.pdbx_seq_one_letter_code
_entity_poly.pdbx_strand_id
1 'polypeptide(L)'
;MPNTVILTRYSGAPTEEEILNNSDETIALIDSSDAPFVHVIVDSAEVTKSPPLSVTVKTAKASPRHQRAGWILTVGGQNALVQFATSIARQLLQVRTQNFDTIDDAIAYLKTRCREFAVTLGPKGALVWERRGLNILSAPHPSSVSVVLRYRTLARIRGH
;
A
#
# COMPACT_ATOMS: atom_id res chain seq x y z
N MET A 1 1.40 19.66 -5.20
CA MET A 1 1.56 18.42 -5.99
C MET A 1 0.67 17.35 -5.38
N PRO A 2 0.05 16.47 -6.17
CA PRO A 2 -0.81 15.41 -5.65
C PRO A 2 0.00 14.36 -4.88
N ASN A 3 -0.63 13.69 -3.90
CA ASN A 3 0.00 12.60 -3.16
C ASN A 3 0.06 11.31 -4.00
N THR A 4 1.14 10.54 -3.86
CA THR A 4 1.29 9.20 -4.46
C THR A 4 0.66 8.14 -3.55
N VAL A 5 0.18 7.03 -4.13
CA VAL A 5 -0.15 5.80 -3.39
C VAL A 5 0.74 4.65 -3.91
N ILE A 6 1.01 3.66 -3.07
CA ILE A 6 1.58 2.36 -3.44
C ILE A 6 0.58 1.31 -2.92
N LEU A 7 0.22 0.34 -3.75
CA LEU A 7 -0.55 -0.83 -3.34
C LEU A 7 0.38 -2.05 -3.37
N THR A 8 0.52 -2.72 -2.23
CA THR A 8 1.24 -4.00 -2.12
C THR A 8 0.21 -5.08 -1.78
N ARG A 9 0.18 -6.17 -2.55
CA ARG A 9 -0.72 -7.30 -2.30
C ARG A 9 0.09 -8.53 -1.91
N TYR A 10 -0.27 -9.16 -0.81
CA TYR A 10 0.26 -10.43 -0.33
C TYR A 10 -0.82 -11.51 -0.43
N SER A 11 -0.44 -12.73 -0.81
CA SER A 11 -1.34 -13.86 -0.97
C SER A 11 -0.72 -15.16 -0.45
N GLY A 12 -1.54 -16.13 -0.04
CA GLY A 12 -1.06 -17.44 0.38
C GLY A 12 -0.28 -17.39 1.69
N ALA A 13 1.00 -17.76 1.67
CA ALA A 13 1.88 -17.80 2.84
C ALA A 13 3.23 -17.14 2.51
N PRO A 14 3.30 -15.80 2.44
CA PRO A 14 4.51 -15.09 2.02
C PRO A 14 5.68 -15.35 2.97
N THR A 15 6.86 -15.57 2.39
CA THR A 15 8.09 -15.86 3.13
C THR A 15 8.69 -14.61 3.79
N GLU A 16 9.64 -14.81 4.72
CA GLU A 16 10.41 -13.71 5.29
C GLU A 16 11.15 -12.90 4.20
N GLU A 17 11.73 -13.57 3.21
CA GLU A 17 12.44 -12.96 2.10
C GLU A 17 11.51 -12.10 1.22
N GLU A 18 10.35 -12.62 0.82
CA GLU A 18 9.38 -11.86 0.01
C GLU A 18 8.85 -10.62 0.73
N ILE A 19 8.69 -10.69 2.07
CA ILE A 19 8.22 -9.55 2.87
C ILE A 19 9.32 -8.47 3.00
N LEU A 20 10.58 -8.88 3.22
CA LEU A 20 11.71 -7.95 3.27
C LEU A 20 11.98 -7.31 1.90
N ASN A 21 12.06 -8.12 0.83
CA ASN A 21 12.24 -7.62 -0.53
C ASN A 21 11.13 -6.64 -0.93
N ASN A 22 9.86 -6.93 -0.62
CA ASN A 22 8.75 -6.03 -0.90
C ASN A 22 8.80 -4.74 -0.03
N SER A 23 9.35 -4.80 1.19
CA SER A 23 9.61 -3.62 2.02
C SER A 23 10.66 -2.72 1.38
N ASP A 24 11.77 -3.28 0.92
CA ASP A 24 12.87 -2.54 0.31
C ASP A 24 12.46 -1.95 -1.05
N GLU A 25 11.70 -2.70 -1.87
CA GLU A 25 11.02 -2.15 -3.06
C GLU A 25 10.09 -0.99 -2.68
N THR A 26 9.25 -1.14 -1.65
CA THR A 26 8.33 -0.08 -1.22
C THR A 26 9.08 1.18 -0.79
N ILE A 27 10.20 1.03 -0.06
CA ILE A 27 11.05 2.16 0.35
C ILE A 27 11.64 2.86 -0.89
N ALA A 28 12.24 2.12 -1.84
CA ALA A 28 12.78 2.67 -3.07
C ALA A 28 11.71 3.39 -3.94
N LEU A 29 10.47 2.92 -3.91
CA LEU A 29 9.33 3.51 -4.62
C LEU A 29 8.79 4.78 -3.93
N ILE A 30 8.95 4.92 -2.61
CA ILE A 30 8.74 6.18 -1.90
C ILE A 30 9.90 7.14 -2.18
N ASP A 31 11.15 6.66 -2.16
CA ASP A 31 12.32 7.52 -2.31
C ASP A 31 12.44 8.12 -3.72
N SER A 32 12.02 7.38 -4.74
CA SER A 32 11.90 7.83 -6.13
C SER A 32 10.63 8.63 -6.44
N SER A 33 9.81 8.99 -5.43
CA SER A 33 8.56 9.76 -5.60
C SER A 33 8.71 11.23 -5.23
N ASP A 34 8.50 12.11 -6.21
CA ASP A 34 8.50 13.58 -6.07
C ASP A 34 7.31 14.12 -5.25
N ALA A 35 6.31 13.28 -4.98
CA ALA A 35 5.16 13.67 -4.16
C ALA A 35 5.58 13.92 -2.69
N PRO A 36 5.03 14.96 -2.03
CA PRO A 36 5.40 15.31 -0.65
C PRO A 36 5.00 14.22 0.36
N PHE A 37 3.94 13.47 0.04
CA PHE A 37 3.55 12.28 0.78
C PHE A 37 3.26 11.12 -0.17
N VAL A 38 3.69 9.93 0.26
CA VAL A 38 3.39 8.65 -0.36
C VAL A 38 2.64 7.80 0.66
N HIS A 39 1.44 7.38 0.30
CA HIS A 39 0.63 6.47 1.09
C HIS A 39 0.89 5.02 0.64
N VAL A 40 0.80 4.06 1.55
CA VAL A 40 0.88 2.64 1.23
C VAL A 40 -0.46 2.00 1.59
N ILE A 41 -0.99 1.14 0.73
CA ILE A 41 -2.08 0.21 1.03
C ILE A 41 -1.47 -1.18 0.97
N VAL A 42 -1.54 -1.92 2.08
CA VAL A 42 -1.12 -3.31 2.19
C VAL A 42 -2.37 -4.17 2.16
N ASP A 43 -2.58 -4.86 1.06
CA ASP A 43 -3.65 -5.84 0.91
C ASP A 43 -3.17 -7.22 1.34
N SER A 44 -3.68 -7.71 2.46
CA SER A 44 -3.41 -9.04 3.00
C SER A 44 -4.67 -9.88 3.15
N ALA A 45 -5.75 -9.56 2.42
CA ALA A 45 -7.01 -10.30 2.47
C ALA A 45 -6.87 -11.78 2.08
N GLU A 46 -5.88 -12.12 1.25
CA GLU A 46 -5.59 -13.49 0.78
C GLU A 46 -4.47 -14.18 1.58
N VAL A 47 -4.00 -13.59 2.69
CA VAL A 47 -2.91 -14.14 3.52
C VAL A 47 -3.44 -15.18 4.51
N THR A 48 -3.01 -16.42 4.31
CA THR A 48 -3.38 -17.61 5.09
C THR A 48 -2.48 -17.86 6.31
N LYS A 49 -1.28 -17.26 6.35
CA LYS A 49 -0.31 -17.40 7.46
C LYS A 49 0.39 -16.07 7.76
N SER A 50 0.60 -15.78 9.04
CA SER A 50 1.37 -14.60 9.46
C SER A 50 2.83 -14.71 9.04
N PRO A 51 3.51 -13.58 8.72
CA PRO A 51 4.92 -13.46 9.07
C PRO A 51 5.14 -13.75 10.57
N PRO A 52 6.22 -14.45 10.95
CA PRO A 52 6.68 -14.49 12.34
C PRO A 52 6.89 -13.08 12.90
N LEU A 53 6.69 -12.89 14.21
CA LEU A 53 6.84 -11.58 14.86
C LEU A 53 8.25 -10.98 14.66
N SER A 54 9.29 -11.82 14.56
CA SER A 54 10.64 -11.42 14.19
C SER A 54 10.71 -10.69 12.84
N VAL A 55 9.98 -11.16 11.83
CA VAL A 55 9.89 -10.53 10.50
C VAL A 55 9.16 -9.19 10.57
N THR A 56 8.04 -9.13 11.30
CA THR A 56 7.29 -7.88 11.52
C THR A 56 8.17 -6.82 12.20
N VAL A 57 8.97 -7.22 13.21
CA VAL A 57 9.91 -6.32 13.90
C VAL A 57 11.12 -5.95 13.04
N LYS A 58 11.65 -6.87 12.22
CA LYS A 58 12.70 -6.58 11.24
C LYS A 58 12.21 -5.54 10.22
N THR A 59 11.06 -5.79 9.60
CA THR A 59 10.44 -4.89 8.60
C THR A 59 10.17 -3.51 9.19
N ALA A 60 9.63 -3.44 10.42
CA ALA A 60 9.42 -2.17 11.12
C ALA A 60 10.73 -1.43 11.46
N LYS A 61 11.85 -2.13 11.68
CA LYS A 61 13.17 -1.50 11.88
C LYS A 61 13.85 -1.10 10.57
N ALA A 62 13.66 -1.90 9.51
CA ALA A 62 14.16 -1.66 8.16
C ALA A 62 13.45 -0.50 7.46
N SER A 63 12.22 -0.16 7.90
CA SER A 63 11.51 1.06 7.53
C SER A 63 11.64 2.13 8.65
N PRO A 64 12.81 2.80 8.79
CA PRO A 64 12.90 3.99 9.64
C PRO A 64 11.91 5.03 9.11
N ARG A 65 11.40 5.93 9.99
CA ARG A 65 10.34 6.89 9.65
C ARG A 65 10.70 7.75 8.45
N HIS A 66 10.29 7.30 7.27
CA HIS A 66 10.60 7.96 6.04
C HIS A 66 9.81 9.28 6.01
N GLN A 67 10.50 10.41 5.80
CA GLN A 67 9.91 11.74 5.90
C GLN A 67 8.74 11.97 4.93
N ARG A 68 8.67 11.18 3.84
CA ARG A 68 7.59 11.15 2.85
C ARG A 68 6.47 10.13 3.14
N ALA A 69 6.58 9.28 4.17
CA ALA A 69 5.53 8.29 4.48
C ALA A 69 4.27 8.96 5.04
N GLY A 70 3.15 8.80 4.33
CA GLY A 70 1.88 9.49 4.64
C GLY A 70 0.94 8.70 5.55
N TRP A 71 0.28 7.70 4.98
CA TRP A 71 -0.62 6.75 5.66
C TRP A 71 -0.26 5.34 5.22
N ILE A 72 -0.24 4.37 6.13
CA ILE A 72 -0.09 2.94 5.80
C ILE A 72 -1.40 2.25 6.15
N LEU A 73 -2.20 1.91 5.13
CA LEU A 73 -3.51 1.29 5.30
C LEU A 73 -3.39 -0.22 5.14
N THR A 74 -4.21 -1.00 5.83
CA THR A 74 -4.19 -2.47 5.73
C THR A 74 -5.57 -3.00 5.40
N VAL A 75 -5.68 -3.81 4.34
CA VAL A 75 -6.91 -4.45 3.86
C VAL A 75 -6.87 -5.95 4.20
N GLY A 76 -8.02 -6.54 4.54
CA GLY A 76 -8.09 -7.85 5.20
C GLY A 76 -8.08 -7.74 6.73
N GLY A 77 -8.45 -6.57 7.26
CA GLY A 77 -8.33 -6.22 8.68
C GLY A 77 -9.14 -7.06 9.67
N GLN A 78 -10.05 -7.93 9.24
CA GLN A 78 -10.80 -8.84 10.13
C GLN A 78 -9.99 -10.07 10.57
N ASN A 79 -8.89 -10.41 9.89
CA ASN A 79 -8.01 -11.47 10.37
C ASN A 79 -7.31 -10.99 11.66
N ALA A 80 -7.63 -11.61 12.81
CA ALA A 80 -7.08 -11.26 14.12
C ALA A 80 -5.53 -11.27 14.15
N LEU A 81 -4.92 -12.09 13.29
CA LEU A 81 -3.49 -12.20 13.08
C LEU A 81 -2.89 -10.92 12.46
N VAL A 82 -3.61 -10.32 11.50
CA VAL A 82 -3.29 -9.03 10.88
C VAL A 82 -3.53 -7.89 11.88
N GLN A 83 -4.60 -7.92 12.68
CA GLN A 83 -4.83 -6.94 13.74
C GLN A 83 -3.69 -6.92 14.78
N PHE A 84 -3.25 -8.11 15.21
CA PHE A 84 -2.11 -8.25 16.12
C PHE A 84 -0.83 -7.66 15.52
N ALA A 85 -0.47 -8.01 14.29
CA ALA A 85 0.69 -7.46 13.60
C ALA A 85 0.62 -5.92 13.49
N THR A 86 -0.52 -5.35 13.07
CA THR A 86 -0.70 -3.90 12.97
C THR A 86 -0.68 -3.20 14.33
N SER A 87 -1.15 -3.84 15.42
CA SER A 87 -1.07 -3.26 16.76
C SER A 87 0.38 -3.06 17.23
N ILE A 88 1.27 -4.00 16.91
CA ILE A 88 2.70 -3.92 17.23
C ILE A 88 3.39 -2.91 16.30
N ALA A 89 3.06 -2.92 15.01
CA ALA A 89 3.57 -1.93 14.06
C ALA A 89 3.21 -0.49 14.49
N ARG A 90 1.98 -0.25 14.95
CA ARG A 90 1.52 1.04 15.51
C ARG A 90 2.40 1.51 16.68
N GLN A 91 2.68 0.63 17.64
CA GLN A 91 3.49 0.94 18.82
C GLN A 91 4.94 1.28 18.47
N LEU A 92 5.57 0.49 17.59
CA LEU A 92 6.99 0.66 17.25
C LEU A 92 7.23 1.84 16.29
N LEU A 93 6.40 1.98 15.26
CA LEU A 93 6.66 2.93 14.17
C LEU A 93 6.13 4.35 14.45
N GLN A 94 5.08 4.51 15.25
CA GLN A 94 4.28 5.75 15.36
C GLN A 94 3.79 6.32 14.00
N VAL A 95 3.77 5.51 12.95
CA VAL A 95 3.24 5.89 11.63
C VAL A 95 1.71 5.83 11.61
N ARG A 96 1.10 6.69 10.80
CA ARG A 96 -0.35 6.81 10.67
C ARG A 96 -0.91 5.59 9.94
N THR A 97 -1.54 4.66 10.67
CA THR A 97 -2.10 3.43 10.09
C THR A 97 -3.60 3.31 10.34
N GLN A 98 -4.31 2.66 9.43
CA GLN A 98 -5.72 2.31 9.61
C GLN A 98 -6.10 1.03 8.85
N ASN A 99 -6.89 0.17 9.49
CA ASN A 99 -7.37 -1.08 8.92
C ASN A 99 -8.71 -0.89 8.20
N PHE A 100 -8.93 -1.68 7.16
CA PHE A 100 -10.15 -1.75 6.36
C PHE A 100 -10.45 -3.19 5.96
N ASP A 101 -11.69 -3.43 5.56
CA ASP A 101 -12.13 -4.72 5.06
C ASP A 101 -11.97 -4.81 3.54
N THR A 102 -12.11 -3.69 2.82
CA THR A 102 -11.92 -3.62 1.36
C THR A 102 -10.88 -2.56 0.93
N ILE A 103 -10.38 -2.71 -0.31
CA ILE A 103 -9.53 -1.70 -0.96
C ILE A 103 -10.34 -0.42 -1.27
N ASP A 104 -11.64 -0.54 -1.58
CA ASP A 104 -12.54 0.60 -1.81
C ASP A 104 -12.60 1.51 -0.58
N ASP A 105 -12.79 0.95 0.63
CA ASP A 105 -12.85 1.71 1.87
C ASP A 105 -11.51 2.39 2.20
N ALA A 106 -10.40 1.68 2.01
CA ALA A 106 -9.06 2.23 2.20
C ALA A 106 -8.81 3.41 1.24
N ILE A 107 -9.18 3.28 -0.04
CA ILE A 107 -9.10 4.36 -1.02
C ILE A 107 -10.05 5.50 -0.62
N ALA A 108 -11.32 5.23 -0.28
CA ALA A 108 -12.32 6.23 0.14
C ALA A 108 -11.85 7.04 1.37
N TYR A 109 -11.18 6.39 2.31
CA TYR A 109 -10.54 7.05 3.44
C TYR A 109 -9.42 8.00 3.01
N LEU A 110 -8.52 7.58 2.10
CA LEU A 110 -7.54 8.50 1.50
C LEU A 110 -8.22 9.67 0.79
N LYS A 111 -9.32 9.43 0.04
CA LYS A 111 -10.09 10.50 -0.62
C LYS A 111 -10.64 11.54 0.37
N THR A 112 -10.94 11.11 1.60
CA THR A 112 -11.49 11.95 2.66
C THR A 112 -10.39 12.68 3.46
N ARG A 113 -9.21 12.08 3.61
CA ARG A 113 -8.10 12.63 4.42
C ARG A 113 -7.08 13.46 3.63
N CYS A 114 -6.94 13.24 2.33
CA CYS A 114 -5.99 13.93 1.46
C CYS A 114 -6.75 14.73 0.41
N ARG A 115 -6.55 16.05 0.35
CA ARG A 115 -7.32 16.92 -0.55
C ARG A 115 -7.06 16.65 -2.05
N GLU A 116 -5.88 16.13 -2.39
CA GLU A 116 -5.52 15.64 -3.74
C GLU A 116 -4.58 14.43 -3.61
N PHE A 117 -4.84 13.34 -4.32
CA PHE A 117 -4.15 12.04 -4.21
C PHE A 117 -4.32 11.21 -5.49
N ALA A 118 -3.43 10.24 -5.73
CA ALA A 118 -3.24 9.68 -7.07
C ALA A 118 -2.50 8.31 -7.06
N VAL A 119 -2.52 7.27 -7.94
CA VAL A 119 -3.39 6.60 -9.00
C VAL A 119 -3.25 6.75 -10.56
N THR A 120 -2.05 6.58 -11.16
CA THR A 120 -1.87 5.92 -12.50
C THR A 120 -0.76 4.86 -12.43
N LEU A 121 -0.67 4.02 -13.47
CA LEU A 121 -0.04 2.69 -13.50
C LEU A 121 1.50 2.69 -13.59
N GLY A 122 2.12 1.59 -13.10
CA GLY A 122 3.55 1.27 -13.28
C GLY A 122 3.80 0.26 -14.43
N PRO A 123 5.07 0.08 -14.87
CA PRO A 123 5.38 -0.63 -16.12
C PRO A 123 5.43 -2.17 -16.06
N LYS A 124 5.38 -2.81 -14.88
CA LYS A 124 5.55 -4.27 -14.70
C LYS A 124 4.21 -5.07 -14.69
N GLY A 125 3.20 -4.60 -15.43
CA GLY A 125 1.83 -5.10 -15.30
C GLY A 125 1.08 -4.35 -14.21
N ALA A 126 -0.22 -4.13 -14.41
CA ALA A 126 -0.93 -3.10 -13.67
C ALA A 126 -2.40 -3.45 -13.43
N LEU A 127 -2.89 -3.10 -12.24
CA LEU A 127 -4.30 -3.24 -11.90
C LEU A 127 -5.05 -2.02 -12.45
N VAL A 128 -6.06 -2.25 -13.28
CA VAL A 128 -6.87 -1.16 -13.85
C VAL A 128 -8.01 -0.85 -12.87
N TRP A 129 -7.88 0.27 -12.15
CA TRP A 129 -9.02 0.86 -11.44
C TRP A 129 -9.85 1.70 -12.41
N GLU A 130 -10.88 1.11 -13.01
CA GLU A 130 -11.90 1.88 -13.73
C GLU A 130 -12.99 2.35 -12.76
N ARG A 131 -13.88 3.27 -13.17
CA ARG A 131 -15.01 3.76 -12.35
C ARG A 131 -16.06 2.69 -11.98
N ARG A 132 -15.80 1.41 -12.27
CA ARG A 132 -16.66 0.26 -12.01
C ARG A 132 -15.97 -0.88 -11.23
N GLY A 133 -14.69 -0.75 -10.89
CA GLY A 133 -13.96 -1.72 -10.05
C GLY A 133 -12.48 -1.89 -10.40
N LEU A 134 -11.82 -2.74 -9.62
CA LEU A 134 -10.41 -3.16 -9.79
C LEU A 134 -10.33 -4.39 -10.69
N ASN A 135 -9.72 -4.27 -11.87
CA ASN A 135 -9.37 -5.42 -12.71
C ASN A 135 -7.89 -5.79 -12.54
N ILE A 136 -7.63 -7.06 -12.20
CA ILE A 136 -6.27 -7.59 -11.96
C ILE A 136 -5.74 -8.24 -13.25
N LEU A 137 -4.80 -7.58 -13.92
CA LEU A 137 -4.03 -8.17 -15.03
C LEU A 137 -2.72 -8.72 -14.45
N SER A 138 -2.74 -9.96 -13.95
CA SER A 138 -1.57 -10.56 -13.31
C SER A 138 -0.59 -11.20 -14.30
N ALA A 139 0.68 -11.23 -13.90
CA ALA A 139 1.63 -12.25 -14.34
C ALA A 139 1.49 -13.51 -13.46
N PRO A 140 1.99 -14.70 -13.88
CA PRO A 140 1.98 -15.89 -13.04
C PRO A 140 3.07 -15.83 -11.95
N HIS A 141 2.66 -15.97 -10.68
CA HIS A 141 3.45 -16.12 -9.44
C HIS A 141 4.77 -15.32 -9.32
N PRO A 142 4.77 -14.28 -8.49
CA PRO A 142 5.16 -14.47 -7.07
C PRO A 142 4.00 -14.27 -6.07
N SER A 143 4.23 -14.49 -4.76
CA SER A 143 3.18 -14.34 -3.73
C SER A 143 2.92 -12.88 -3.29
N SER A 144 3.85 -11.98 -3.61
CA SER A 144 3.80 -10.54 -3.33
C SER A 144 3.87 -9.73 -4.63
N VAL A 145 3.01 -8.71 -4.78
CA VAL A 145 3.02 -7.80 -5.94
C VAL A 145 2.91 -6.35 -5.47
N SER A 146 3.89 -5.51 -5.83
CA SER A 146 3.91 -4.06 -5.57
C SER A 146 3.54 -3.25 -6.82
N VAL A 147 2.60 -2.31 -6.68
CA VAL A 147 2.10 -1.44 -7.75
C VAL A 147 2.11 0.01 -7.29
N VAL A 148 2.87 0.86 -7.99
CA VAL A 148 2.89 2.31 -7.73
C VAL A 148 1.76 2.99 -8.47
N LEU A 149 1.14 3.96 -7.80
CA LEU A 149 -0.04 4.67 -8.22
C LEU A 149 0.29 6.19 -8.22
N ARG A 150 0.49 6.84 -9.38
CA ARG A 150 0.69 8.32 -9.53
C ARG A 150 -0.19 8.94 -10.64
N TYR A 151 -1.16 9.83 -10.38
CA TYR A 151 -1.86 10.65 -11.40
C TYR A 151 -1.79 12.17 -11.19
N ARG A 152 -2.33 12.91 -12.16
CA ARG A 152 -2.13 14.33 -12.43
C ARG A 152 -3.49 14.96 -12.71
N THR A 153 -3.78 16.13 -12.15
CA THR A 153 -5.09 16.78 -12.33
C THR A 153 -5.30 17.17 -13.79
N LEU A 154 -6.25 16.53 -14.47
CA LEU A 154 -6.77 17.05 -15.74
C LEU A 154 -7.61 18.30 -15.44
N ALA A 155 -7.09 19.46 -15.81
CA ALA A 155 -7.82 20.70 -15.71
C ALA A 155 -9.12 20.60 -16.52
N ARG A 156 -10.26 20.85 -15.86
CA ARG A 156 -11.58 20.77 -16.48
C ARG A 156 -11.75 21.95 -17.43
N ILE A 157 -11.40 21.76 -18.71
CA ILE A 157 -11.64 22.75 -19.75
C ILE A 157 -13.14 23.03 -19.79
N ARG A 158 -13.55 24.17 -19.23
CA ARG A 158 -14.84 24.78 -19.52
C ARG A 158 -14.73 25.36 -20.92
N GLY A 159 -15.39 24.73 -21.87
CA GLY A 159 -15.75 25.43 -23.10
C GLY A 159 -16.61 26.64 -22.74
N HIS A 160 -16.22 27.80 -23.26
CA HIS A 160 -17.08 28.96 -23.43
C HIS A 160 -17.67 28.91 -24.84
#